data_AF-A0A0N1CLD0-F1
#
_entry.id   AF-A0A0N1CLD0-F1
#
_cell.length_a   1.000
_cell.length_b   1.000
_cell.length_c   1.000
_cell.angle_alpha   90.00
_cell.angle_beta   90.00
_cell.angle_gamma   90.00
#
_symmetry.space_group_name_H-M   'P 1'
#
loop_
_entity.id
_entity.type
_entity.pdbx_description
1 polymer ?
#
loop_
_entity_poly.entity_id
_entity_poly.type
_entity_poly.pdbx_seq_one_letter_code
_entity_poly.pdbx_strand_id
1 'polypeptide(L)'
;MTGQYRVHFSNVDKKLSRKYRVLNKKAIHGIFQAQQVLEQLQRSLSETTTLSVIIENDRQEFAIEDVKIDPIQPAIQLLDILQDQFLSLQSDTVDGAKIYMEINRQFNEERKVLPEMEPRQKRTYSKKSRGFSFFR
;
A
#
# COMPACT_ATOMS: atom_id res chain seq x y z
N MET A 1 9.31 -10.79 -1.80
CA MET A 1 8.16 -10.41 -0.95
C MET A 1 7.77 -11.65 -0.17
N THR A 2 7.83 -11.60 1.16
CA THR A 2 7.39 -12.68 2.05
C THR A 2 5.92 -12.42 2.38
N GLY A 3 5.05 -12.87 1.50
CA GLY A 3 3.60 -12.66 1.58
C GLY A 3 2.92 -13.59 0.60
N GLN A 4 1.93 -14.35 1.08
CA GLN A 4 1.21 -15.31 0.26
C GLN A 4 0.27 -14.59 -0.72
N TYR A 5 -0.24 -13.44 -0.31
CA TYR A 5 -1.11 -12.60 -1.12
C TYR A 5 -0.34 -11.48 -1.81
N ARG A 6 -0.68 -11.24 -3.06
CA ARG A 6 -0.09 -10.26 -3.97
C ARG A 6 -1.18 -9.35 -4.50
N VAL A 7 -0.88 -8.06 -4.62
CA VAL A 7 -1.83 -7.07 -5.10
C VAL A 7 -1.32 -6.42 -6.38
N HIS A 8 -2.19 -6.29 -7.36
CA HIS A 8 -1.93 -5.49 -8.54
C HIS A 8 -3.16 -4.65 -8.93
N PHE A 9 -2.92 -3.56 -9.65
CA PHE A 9 -3.96 -2.64 -10.07
C PHE A 9 -4.33 -2.90 -11.53
N SER A 10 -5.63 -2.92 -11.81
CA SER A 10 -6.20 -3.08 -13.15
C SER A 10 -7.26 -2.02 -13.43
N ASN A 11 -7.68 -1.90 -14.68
CA ASN A 11 -8.64 -0.88 -15.14
C ASN A 11 -8.27 0.58 -14.77
N VAL A 12 -6.98 0.86 -14.61
CA VAL A 12 -6.47 2.21 -14.31
C VAL A 12 -6.51 3.08 -15.57
N ASP A 13 -6.86 4.36 -15.43
CA ASP A 13 -6.76 5.33 -16.53
C ASP A 13 -5.34 5.31 -17.14
N LYS A 14 -5.26 5.21 -18.47
CA LYS A 14 -4.00 5.22 -19.23
C LYS A 14 -3.10 6.41 -18.88
N LYS A 15 -3.66 7.58 -18.57
CA LYS A 15 -2.89 8.76 -18.15
C LYS A 15 -2.22 8.53 -16.79
N LEU A 16 -2.95 7.96 -15.83
CA LEU A 16 -2.42 7.65 -14.50
C LEU A 16 -1.40 6.51 -14.56
N SER A 17 -1.66 5.46 -15.34
CA SER A 17 -0.73 4.34 -15.53
C SER A 17 0.59 4.77 -16.17
N ARG A 18 0.56 5.76 -17.08
CA ARG A 18 1.79 6.37 -17.65
C ARG A 18 2.54 7.23 -16.65
N LYS A 19 1.82 8.00 -15.83
CA LYS A 19 2.40 8.91 -14.84
C LYS A 19 3.00 8.14 -13.65
N TYR A 20 2.34 7.08 -13.21
CA TYR A 20 2.70 6.30 -12.03
C TYR A 20 3.00 4.86 -12.43
N ARG A 21 4.29 4.53 -12.56
CA ARG A 21 4.75 3.17 -12.90
C ARG A 21 4.26 2.09 -11.92
N VAL A 22 3.98 2.47 -10.67
CA VAL A 22 3.44 1.58 -9.63
C VAL A 22 2.02 1.09 -9.93
N LEU A 23 1.28 1.78 -10.80
CA LEU A 23 -0.07 1.39 -11.24
C LEU A 23 -0.04 0.57 -12.53
N ASN A 24 1.13 0.14 -12.99
CA ASN A 24 1.23 -0.75 -14.14
C ASN A 24 0.70 -2.13 -13.75
N LYS A 25 -0.08 -2.77 -14.63
CA LYS A 25 -0.60 -4.14 -14.43
C LYS A 25 0.48 -5.17 -14.08
N LYS A 26 1.73 -4.94 -14.52
CA LYS A 26 2.88 -5.80 -14.21
C LYS A 26 3.52 -5.54 -12.85
N ALA A 27 3.16 -4.45 -12.18
CA ALA A 27 3.69 -4.13 -10.85
C ALA A 27 2.90 -4.92 -9.80
N ILE A 28 3.64 -5.72 -9.04
CA ILE A 28 3.09 -6.54 -7.95
C ILE A 28 3.51 -5.90 -6.64
N HIS A 29 2.54 -5.74 -5.73
CA HIS A 29 2.70 -5.11 -4.43
C HIS A 29 2.31 -6.08 -3.31
N GLY A 30 2.88 -5.88 -2.13
CA GLY A 30 2.30 -6.43 -0.89
C GLY A 30 0.99 -5.72 -0.52
N ILE A 31 0.24 -6.27 0.43
CA ILE A 31 -1.06 -5.73 0.86
C ILE A 31 -0.89 -4.32 1.46
N PHE A 32 0.08 -4.14 2.36
CA PHE A 32 0.37 -2.84 2.98
C PHE A 32 0.95 -1.85 1.96
N GLN A 33 1.77 -2.33 1.04
CA GLN A 33 2.32 -1.49 -0.02
C GLN A 33 1.22 -0.96 -0.95
N ALA A 34 0.26 -1.80 -1.32
CA ALA A 34 -0.89 -1.39 -2.12
C ALA A 34 -1.73 -0.31 -1.42
N GLN A 35 -1.97 -0.45 -0.11
CA GLN A 35 -2.62 0.57 0.70
C GLN A 35 -1.86 1.92 0.63
N GLN A 36 -0.54 1.90 0.79
CA GLN A 36 0.28 3.11 0.70
C GLN A 36 0.25 3.74 -0.71
N VAL A 37 0.21 2.92 -1.76
CA VAL A 37 0.06 3.40 -3.14
C VAL A 37 -1.29 4.07 -3.35
N LEU A 38 -2.38 3.50 -2.82
CA LEU A 38 -3.72 4.09 -2.89
C LEU A 38 -3.80 5.43 -2.15
N GLU A 39 -3.23 5.52 -0.95
CA GLU A 39 -3.15 6.77 -0.18
C GLU A 39 -2.35 7.85 -0.92
N GLN A 40 -1.19 7.49 -1.48
CA GLN A 40 -0.37 8.41 -2.27
C GLN A 40 -1.09 8.84 -3.55
N LEU A 41 -1.78 7.92 -4.20
CA LEU A 41 -2.56 8.22 -5.40
C LEU A 41 -3.66 9.22 -5.07
N GLN A 42 -4.46 8.97 -4.02
CA GLN A 42 -5.53 9.86 -3.56
C GLN A 42 -5.03 11.29 -3.30
N ARG A 43 -3.87 11.44 -2.62
CA ARG A 43 -3.26 12.76 -2.37
C ARG A 43 -2.77 13.48 -3.63
N SER A 44 -2.46 12.71 -4.68
CA SER A 44 -1.90 13.24 -5.93
C SER A 44 -2.94 13.52 -7.01
N LEU A 45 -4.17 13.07 -6.80
CA LEU A 45 -5.28 13.23 -7.73
C LEU A 45 -5.98 14.57 -7.51
N SER A 46 -6.41 15.18 -8.62
CA SER A 46 -7.26 16.37 -8.61
C SER A 46 -8.73 16.06 -8.85
N GLU A 47 -9.03 14.85 -9.32
CA GLU A 47 -10.36 14.40 -9.73
C GLU A 47 -10.62 13.00 -9.20
N THR A 48 -11.90 12.66 -9.01
CA THR A 48 -12.33 11.32 -8.61
C THR A 48 -12.02 10.33 -9.73
N THR A 49 -11.41 9.21 -9.38
CA THR A 49 -11.02 8.17 -10.35
C THR A 49 -11.46 6.80 -9.87
N THR A 50 -11.72 5.90 -10.81
CA THR A 50 -12.02 4.50 -10.50
C THR A 50 -10.87 3.61 -10.95
N LEU A 51 -10.60 2.58 -10.16
CA LEU A 51 -9.70 1.50 -10.56
C LEU A 51 -10.17 0.17 -9.96
N SER A 52 -9.60 -0.91 -10.46
CA SER A 52 -9.83 -2.25 -9.92
C SER A 52 -8.58 -2.70 -9.15
N VAL A 53 -8.80 -3.31 -7.99
CA VAL A 53 -7.74 -3.88 -7.16
C VAL A 53 -7.86 -5.40 -7.21
N ILE A 54 -6.83 -6.08 -7.68
CA ILE A 54 -6.81 -7.53 -7.76
C ILE A 54 -5.86 -8.05 -6.68
N ILE A 55 -6.37 -8.94 -5.84
CA ILE A 55 -5.62 -9.61 -4.78
C ILE A 55 -5.59 -11.10 -5.09
N GLU A 56 -4.40 -11.63 -5.33
CA GLU A 56 -4.20 -13.00 -5.75
C GLU A 56 -3.20 -13.74 -4.86
N ASN A 57 -3.38 -15.05 -4.81
CA ASN A 57 -2.52 -16.05 -4.18
C ASN A 57 -2.40 -17.22 -5.17
N ASP A 58 -1.45 -18.12 -4.96
CA ASP A 58 -1.21 -19.32 -5.78
C ASP A 58 -2.46 -20.21 -5.96
N ARG A 59 -3.52 -20.00 -5.17
CA ARG A 59 -4.77 -20.77 -5.20
C ARG A 59 -6.01 -19.99 -5.67
N GLN A 60 -6.04 -18.68 -5.46
CA GLN A 60 -7.28 -17.88 -5.54
C GLN A 60 -6.98 -16.45 -5.96
N GLU A 61 -7.90 -15.87 -6.73
CA GLU A 61 -7.87 -14.48 -7.20
C GLU A 61 -9.16 -13.78 -6.76
N PHE A 62 -9.02 -12.58 -6.20
CA PHE A 62 -10.10 -11.71 -5.76
C PHE A 62 -9.98 -10.37 -6.48
N ALA A 63 -10.97 -10.06 -7.32
CA ALA A 63 -11.04 -8.77 -7.99
C ALA A 63 -12.04 -7.87 -7.26
N ILE A 64 -11.57 -6.75 -6.74
CA ILE A 64 -12.41 -5.66 -6.25
C ILE A 64 -12.57 -4.67 -7.40
N GLU A 65 -13.75 -4.64 -7.99
CA GLU A 65 -14.09 -3.74 -9.09
C GLU A 65 -14.58 -2.38 -8.55
N ASP A 66 -14.43 -1.34 -9.38
CA ASP A 66 -14.96 0.01 -9.13
C ASP A 66 -14.53 0.68 -7.81
N VAL A 67 -13.27 0.49 -7.39
CA VAL A 67 -12.70 1.22 -6.26
C VAL A 67 -12.60 2.69 -6.62
N LYS A 68 -13.49 3.49 -6.02
CA LYS A 68 -13.54 4.95 -6.18
C LYS A 68 -12.48 5.62 -5.31
N ILE A 69 -11.63 6.41 -5.94
CA ILE A 69 -10.59 7.21 -5.31
C ILE A 69 -10.95 8.67 -5.46
N ASP A 70 -11.43 9.25 -4.37
CA ASP A 70 -11.82 10.65 -4.29
C ASP A 70 -10.83 11.42 -3.40
N PRO A 71 -10.16 12.47 -3.91
CA PRO A 71 -9.18 13.24 -3.15
C PRO A 71 -9.78 14.01 -1.96
N ILE A 72 -11.10 14.22 -1.93
CA ILE A 72 -11.80 15.02 -0.90
C ILE A 72 -12.32 14.11 0.24
N GLN A 73 -12.47 12.82 -0.03
CA GLN A 73 -12.98 11.85 0.95
C GLN A 73 -11.91 11.40 1.95
N PRO A 74 -12.31 10.73 3.05
CA PRO A 74 -11.37 10.08 3.96
C PRO A 74 -10.39 9.15 3.23
N ALA A 75 -9.23 8.93 3.84
CA ALA A 75 -8.22 8.04 3.27
C ALA A 75 -8.81 6.64 3.00
N ILE A 76 -8.62 6.14 1.78
CA ILE A 76 -9.06 4.79 1.40
C ILE A 76 -8.48 3.76 2.35
N GLN A 77 -9.30 2.83 2.83
CA GLN A 77 -8.88 1.69 3.65
C GLN A 77 -9.14 0.39 2.88
N LEU A 78 -8.09 -0.22 2.35
CA LEU A 78 -8.18 -1.44 1.53
C LEU A 78 -8.76 -2.62 2.32
N LEU A 79 -8.44 -2.73 3.62
CA LEU A 79 -8.97 -3.80 4.47
C LEU A 79 -10.47 -3.67 4.71
N ASP A 80 -10.99 -2.45 4.87
CA ASP A 80 -12.42 -2.21 5.07
C ASP A 80 -13.20 -2.58 3.80
N ILE A 81 -12.70 -2.16 2.63
CA ILE A 81 -13.30 -2.51 1.33
C ILE A 81 -13.29 -4.03 1.11
N LEU A 82 -12.20 -4.72 1.47
CA LEU A 82 -12.12 -6.18 1.41
C LEU A 82 -13.13 -6.84 2.34
N GLN A 83 -13.25 -6.34 3.58
CA GLN A 83 -14.19 -6.87 4.54
C GLN A 83 -15.63 -6.77 4.02
N ASP A 84 -16.01 -5.60 3.50
CA ASP A 84 -17.34 -5.38 2.93
C ASP A 84 -17.59 -6.30 1.73
N GLN A 85 -16.59 -6.50 0.86
CA GLN A 85 -16.67 -7.45 -0.25
C GLN A 85 -16.90 -8.88 0.25
N PHE A 86 -16.12 -9.36 1.22
CA PHE A 86 -16.32 -10.70 1.80
C PHE A 86 -17.66 -10.86 2.54
N LEU A 87 -18.19 -9.80 3.13
CA LEU A 87 -19.52 -9.80 3.75
C LEU A 87 -20.64 -9.85 2.70
N SER A 88 -20.45 -9.21 1.55
CA SER A 88 -21.42 -9.20 0.45
C SER A 88 -21.42 -10.49 -0.38
N LEU A 89 -20.31 -11.23 -0.39
CA LEU A 89 -20.19 -12.55 -1.03
C LEU A 89 -20.98 -13.60 -0.23
N GLN A 90 -22.27 -13.76 -0.54
CA GLN A 90 -23.18 -14.79 -0.02
C GLN A 90 -22.84 -16.23 -0.49
N SER A 91 -21.58 -16.64 -0.45
CA SER A 91 -21.14 -17.90 -1.07
C SER A 91 -20.60 -18.91 -0.06
N ASP A 92 -21.37 -19.99 0.14
CA ASP A 92 -21.14 -21.17 0.99
C ASP A 92 -19.86 -21.99 0.69
N THR A 93 -18.91 -21.47 -0.08
CA THR A 93 -17.76 -22.23 -0.60
C THR A 93 -16.39 -21.68 -0.20
N VAL A 94 -16.33 -20.43 0.28
CA VAL A 94 -15.07 -19.78 0.66
C VAL A 94 -15.24 -19.20 2.06
N ASP A 95 -14.43 -19.65 3.01
CA ASP A 95 -14.33 -19.05 4.35
C ASP A 95 -13.70 -17.64 4.22
N GLY A 96 -14.47 -16.66 3.73
CA GLY A 96 -14.03 -15.27 3.54
C GLY A 96 -13.44 -14.67 4.82
N ALA A 97 -13.95 -15.08 5.99
CA ALA A 97 -13.40 -14.72 7.29
C ALA A 97 -11.95 -15.21 7.51
N LYS A 98 -11.61 -16.44 7.10
CA LYS A 98 -10.25 -16.97 7.23
C LYS A 98 -9.29 -16.23 6.31
N ILE A 99 -9.71 -16.00 5.06
CA ILE A 99 -8.91 -15.27 4.07
C ILE A 99 -8.67 -13.83 4.51
N TYR A 100 -9.71 -13.15 4.99
CA TYR A 100 -9.58 -11.82 5.56
C TYR A 100 -8.60 -11.80 6.73
N MET A 101 -8.66 -12.78 7.64
CA MET A 101 -7.70 -12.88 8.75
C MET A 101 -6.26 -13.09 8.27
N GLU A 102 -6.04 -13.90 7.24
CA GLU A 102 -4.71 -14.12 6.65
C GLU A 102 -4.17 -12.84 5.99
N ILE A 103 -5.00 -12.15 5.20
CA ILE A 103 -4.66 -10.87 4.57
C ILE A 103 -4.34 -9.81 5.64
N ASN A 104 -5.16 -9.70 6.68
CA ASN A 104 -4.96 -8.76 7.79
C ASN A 104 -3.68 -9.08 8.57
N ARG A 105 -3.38 -10.38 8.79
CA ARG A 105 -2.12 -10.80 9.41
C ARG A 105 -0.93 -10.37 8.54
N GLN A 106 -0.96 -10.65 7.25
CA GLN A 106 0.09 -10.24 6.31
C GLN A 106 0.26 -8.71 6.29
N PHE A 107 -0.84 -7.96 6.27
CA PHE A 107 -0.82 -6.49 6.33
C PHE A 107 -0.08 -5.99 7.58
N ASN A 108 -0.38 -6.56 8.75
CA ASN A 108 0.27 -6.18 10.01
C ASN A 108 1.74 -6.60 10.06
N GLU A 109 2.10 -7.75 9.49
CA GLU A 109 3.49 -8.19 9.37
C GLU A 109 4.29 -7.26 8.43
N GLU A 110 3.76 -6.93 7.24
CA GLU A 110 4.37 -5.99 6.31
C GLU A 110 4.53 -4.59 6.92
N ARG A 111 3.51 -4.13 7.66
CA ARG A 111 3.54 -2.85 8.39
C ARG A 111 4.67 -2.80 9.43
N LYS A 112 4.94 -3.91 10.13
CA LYS A 112 6.01 -4.01 11.15
C LYS A 112 7.41 -4.10 10.54
N VAL A 113 7.51 -4.69 9.34
CA VAL A 113 8.80 -4.88 8.64
C VAL A 113 9.28 -3.59 7.98
N LEU A 114 8.38 -2.68 7.64
CA LEU A 114 8.77 -1.32 7.26
C LEU A 114 9.25 -0.60 8.52
N PRO A 115 10.53 -0.21 8.62
CA PRO A 115 10.98 0.57 9.75
C PRO A 115 10.13 1.85 9.75
N GLU A 116 9.49 2.12 10.88
CA GLU A 116 8.96 3.44 11.18
C GLU A 116 10.02 4.43 10.73
N MET A 117 9.71 5.27 9.72
CA MET A 117 10.50 6.46 9.46
C MET A 117 10.25 7.42 10.61
N GLU A 118 10.64 7.05 11.82
CA GLU A 118 10.96 8.02 12.85
C GLU A 118 12.03 8.93 12.24
N PRO A 119 11.86 10.25 12.32
CA PRO A 119 12.85 11.18 11.78
C PRO A 119 14.16 10.88 12.49
N ARG A 120 15.13 10.28 11.76
CA ARG A 120 16.50 10.09 12.23
C ARG A 120 16.94 11.43 12.80
N GLN A 121 17.00 11.52 14.13
CA GLN A 121 17.52 12.70 14.80
C GLN A 121 18.86 12.98 14.16
N LYS A 122 18.94 14.11 13.44
CA LYS A 122 20.16 14.56 12.80
C LYS A 122 21.22 14.59 13.90
N ARG A 123 22.18 13.67 13.85
CA ARG A 123 23.38 13.73 14.69
C ARG A 123 23.99 15.09 14.42
N THR A 124 23.84 16.00 15.36
CA THR A 124 24.53 17.29 15.35
C THR A 124 26.01 16.97 15.45
N TYR A 125 26.72 17.08 14.32
CA TYR A 125 28.16 17.06 14.30
C TYR A 125 28.63 18.31 15.06
N SER A 126 28.90 18.15 16.36
CA SER A 126 29.59 19.16 17.14
C SER A 126 31.01 19.26 16.61
N LYS A 127 31.25 20.24 15.74
CA LYS A 127 32.61 20.69 15.39
C LYS A 127 33.26 21.20 16.67
N LYS A 128 34.00 20.33 17.37
CA LYS A 128 35.07 20.78 18.27
C LYS A 128 36.16 21.42 17.41
N SER A 129 36.05 22.73 17.23
CA SER A 129 37.18 23.59 16.94
C SER A 129 38.09 23.69 18.18
N ARG A 130 39.36 24.05 17.94
CA ARG A 130 40.47 24.34 18.88
C ARG A 130 41.38 23.13 19.15
N GLY A 131 42.67 23.15 18.82
CA GLY A 131 43.50 24.19 18.22
C GLY A 131 44.85 23.60 17.82
N PHE A 132 45.37 24.01 16.67
CA PHE A 132 46.75 23.78 16.27
C PHE A 132 47.61 24.79 17.01
N SER A 133 48.44 24.35 17.97
CA SER A 133 49.53 25.15 18.51
C SER A 133 50.81 24.79 17.76
N PHE A 134 51.22 25.64 16.84
CA PHE A 134 52.62 25.74 16.44
C PHE A 134 53.27 26.76 17.37
N PHE A 135 54.18 26.32 18.23
CA PHE A 135 55.23 27.17 18.73
C PHE A 135 56.58 26.51 18.48
N ARG A 136 57.49 27.37 18.01
CA ARG A 136 58.91 27.17 17.73
C ARG A 136 59.68 26.64 18.94
#